data_AF-A0A3D6CBJ5-F1
#
_entry.id   AF-A0A3D6CBJ5-F1
#
_cell.length_a   1.000
_cell.length_b   1.000
_cell.length_c   1.000
_cell.angle_alpha   90.00
_cell.angle_beta   90.00
_cell.angle_gamma   90.00
#
_symmetry.space_group_name_H-M   'P 1'
#
loop_
_entity.id
_entity.type
_entity.pdbx_description
1 polymer ?
#
loop_
_entity_poly.entity_id
_entity_poly.type
_entity_poly.pdbx_seq_one_letter_code
_entity_poly.pdbx_strand_id
1 'polypeptide(L)'
;RKACSFERIYFSRGSDESIYRERIALGHKLSSTVLKAIDYDLKNSIFSFIPNTAETAFYGLIKGAEDYLNQIKIERILSWGNDVDPEKLTEMVNRRVRIEKIAIKDVKLRTFITEDSSRNEMVQHVYDITYGTVRAGQDTLVVIDDSIVRGTTLKESIIRMLSRLKPKHIIIVSSAPQIRYPDCYGIDMSKLGDFVAFRAAIALIRERKMDSLLTDLLAKCHELDKKGELHTENLVRQVYKPFSLDEISDKIAQLITPQDIEIPVSVIYQTIETLHEACPENTGDWYFTGNYPTPGGNKVCNKAFMNFMEGRNVRGYGS
;
A
#
# COMPACT_ATOMS: atom_id res chain seq x y z
N ARG A 1 -8.78 -7.31 24.99
CA ARG A 1 -9.11 -6.39 23.86
C ARG A 1 -7.87 -6.30 22.99
N LYS A 2 -7.93 -6.68 21.70
CA LYS A 2 -6.75 -6.58 20.81
C LYS A 2 -6.44 -5.11 20.52
N ALA A 3 -5.18 -4.71 20.64
CA ALA A 3 -4.74 -3.36 20.29
C ALA A 3 -4.64 -3.20 18.77
N CYS A 4 -4.95 -2.01 18.24
CA CYS A 4 -5.02 -1.75 16.81
C CYS A 4 -3.61 -1.77 16.17
N SER A 5 -3.41 -2.59 15.13
CA SER A 5 -2.17 -2.61 14.34
C SER A 5 -2.03 -1.34 13.48
N PHE A 6 -3.14 -0.85 12.93
CA PHE A 6 -3.15 0.29 12.00
C PHE A 6 -2.72 1.61 12.67
N GLU A 7 -2.88 1.71 13.99
CA GLU A 7 -2.32 2.82 14.77
C GLU A 7 -0.79 2.88 14.69
N ARG A 8 -0.12 1.73 14.76
CA ARG A 8 1.34 1.62 14.73
C ARG A 8 1.91 1.96 13.35
N ILE A 9 1.18 1.60 12.31
CA ILE A 9 1.54 1.91 10.92
C ILE A 9 1.48 3.42 10.67
N TYR A 10 0.35 4.07 10.99
CA TYR A 10 0.07 5.43 10.52
C TYR A 10 -0.23 6.45 11.63
N PHE A 11 -1.19 6.17 12.51
CA PHE A 11 -1.77 7.20 13.39
C PHE A 11 -0.88 7.62 14.56
N SER A 12 -0.02 6.72 15.05
CA SER A 12 0.82 7.03 16.19
C SER A 12 2.05 7.87 15.82
N ARG A 13 2.54 8.66 16.79
CA ARG A 13 3.73 9.47 16.61
C ARG A 13 4.95 8.57 16.44
N GLY A 14 5.65 8.70 15.32
CA GLY A 14 6.86 7.91 15.04
C GLY A 14 8.06 8.20 15.94
N SER A 15 7.98 9.19 16.84
CA SER A 15 9.03 9.51 17.81
C SER A 15 9.08 8.58 19.02
N ASP A 16 8.05 7.74 19.22
CA ASP A 16 8.07 6.68 20.21
C ASP A 16 9.01 5.56 19.75
N GLU A 17 9.94 5.14 20.61
CA GLU A 17 10.94 4.13 20.29
C GLU A 17 10.31 2.83 19.80
N SER A 18 9.22 2.38 20.43
CA SER A 18 8.55 1.13 20.07
C SER A 18 7.95 1.22 18.65
N ILE A 19 7.31 2.35 18.32
CA ILE A 19 6.70 2.59 17.01
C ILE A 19 7.79 2.71 15.94
N TYR A 20 8.89 3.38 16.26
CA TYR A 20 10.03 3.50 15.35
C TYR A 20 10.59 2.11 14.99
N ARG A 21 10.80 1.24 15.98
CA ARG A 21 11.32 -0.13 15.77
C ARG A 21 10.36 -0.97 14.95
N GLU A 22 9.06 -0.89 15.22
CA GLU A 22 8.04 -1.61 14.46
C GLU A 22 7.97 -1.14 13.01
N ARG A 23 8.06 0.17 12.74
CA ARG A 23 8.09 0.69 11.37
C ARG A 23 9.35 0.25 10.61
N ILE A 24 10.50 0.21 11.26
CA ILE A 24 11.72 -0.38 10.69
C ILE A 24 11.48 -1.87 10.36
N ALA A 25 10.84 -2.62 11.26
CA ALA A 25 10.54 -4.03 11.02
C ALA A 25 9.56 -4.23 9.85
N LEU A 26 8.51 -3.40 9.74
CA LEU A 26 7.57 -3.41 8.61
C LEU A 26 8.29 -3.25 7.28
N GLY A 27 9.18 -2.25 7.18
CA GLY A 27 10.01 -2.05 6.02
C GLY A 27 10.92 -3.23 5.69
N HIS A 28 11.61 -3.75 6.69
CA HIS A 28 12.55 -4.86 6.53
C HIS A 28 11.87 -6.12 6.00
N LYS A 29 10.67 -6.44 6.52
CA LYS A 29 9.89 -7.61 6.11
C LYS A 29 9.43 -7.55 4.64
N LEU A 30 9.28 -6.35 4.07
CA LEU A 30 8.94 -6.17 2.66
C LEU A 30 10.13 -6.41 1.72
N SER A 31 11.36 -6.33 2.21
CA SER A 31 12.56 -6.39 1.38
C SER A 31 12.63 -7.65 0.51
N SER A 32 12.29 -8.81 1.07
CA SER A 32 12.32 -10.08 0.32
C SER A 32 11.35 -10.10 -0.87
N THR A 33 10.13 -9.59 -0.69
CA THR A 33 9.12 -9.49 -1.74
C THR A 33 9.51 -8.45 -2.79
N VAL A 34 10.04 -7.31 -2.35
CA VAL A 34 10.53 -6.26 -3.24
C VAL A 34 11.72 -6.75 -4.07
N LEU A 35 12.69 -7.43 -3.46
CA LEU A 35 13.84 -8.01 -4.14
C LEU A 35 13.41 -9.00 -5.22
N LYS A 36 12.42 -9.86 -4.95
CA LYS A 36 11.83 -10.75 -5.97
C LYS A 36 11.18 -9.97 -7.11
N ALA A 37 10.42 -8.92 -6.80
CA ALA A 37 9.71 -8.13 -7.81
C ALA A 37 10.62 -7.33 -8.74
N ILE A 38 11.86 -7.05 -8.32
CA ILE A 38 12.89 -6.43 -9.17
C ILE A 38 13.86 -7.46 -9.78
N ASP A 39 13.52 -8.75 -9.75
CA ASP A 39 14.40 -9.85 -10.20
C ASP A 39 15.80 -9.80 -9.56
N TYR A 40 15.86 -9.35 -8.31
CA TYR A 40 17.08 -9.11 -7.53
C TYR A 40 18.07 -8.09 -8.17
N ASP A 41 17.63 -7.30 -9.14
CA ASP A 41 18.44 -6.30 -9.85
C ASP A 41 18.55 -4.98 -9.06
N LEU A 42 19.38 -4.99 -8.01
CA LEU A 42 19.70 -3.79 -7.24
C LEU A 42 20.47 -2.73 -8.03
N LYS A 43 21.12 -3.09 -9.14
CA LYS A 43 21.91 -2.16 -9.97
C LYS A 43 21.00 -1.22 -10.75
N ASN A 44 19.93 -1.76 -11.31
CA ASN A 44 18.95 -1.01 -12.11
C ASN A 44 17.66 -0.69 -11.33
N SER A 45 17.69 -0.75 -9.99
CA SER A 45 16.57 -0.37 -9.15
C SER A 45 16.91 0.83 -8.27
N ILE A 46 16.01 1.80 -8.22
CA ILE A 46 16.12 2.98 -7.37
C ILE A 46 15.03 2.92 -6.32
N PHE A 47 15.43 3.02 -5.05
CA PHE A 47 14.52 3.00 -3.91
C PHE A 47 14.22 4.43 -3.46
N SER A 48 12.95 4.72 -3.25
CA SER A 48 12.44 6.01 -2.76
C SER A 48 11.23 5.81 -1.84
N PHE A 49 10.70 6.91 -1.30
CA PHE A 49 9.53 6.90 -0.44
C PHE A 49 8.63 8.11 -0.67
N ILE A 50 7.37 7.98 -0.29
CA ILE A 50 6.41 9.09 -0.28
C ILE A 50 6.46 9.80 1.08
N PRO A 51 6.88 11.07 1.14
CA PRO A 51 6.98 11.79 2.40
C PRO A 51 5.61 12.04 3.07
N ASN A 52 5.50 12.05 4.40
CA ASN A 52 6.59 11.97 5.39
C ASN A 52 6.59 10.64 6.18
N THR A 53 5.42 10.05 6.45
CA THR A 53 5.26 8.97 7.43
C THR A 53 5.95 7.67 7.00
N ALA A 54 6.09 7.44 5.69
CA ALA A 54 6.72 6.24 5.14
C ALA A 54 8.24 6.17 5.34
N GLU A 55 8.88 7.27 5.76
CA GLU A 55 10.35 7.37 5.88
C GLU A 55 10.96 6.29 6.80
N THR A 56 10.33 6.02 7.96
CA THR A 56 10.85 5.00 8.88
C THR A 56 10.76 3.59 8.29
N ALA A 57 9.64 3.27 7.62
CA ALA A 57 9.50 1.99 6.92
C ALA A 57 10.46 1.91 5.72
N PHE A 58 10.72 3.01 5.04
CA PHE A 58 11.74 3.09 4.00
C PHE A 58 13.13 2.70 4.51
N TYR A 59 13.56 3.23 5.66
CA TYR A 59 14.84 2.81 6.26
C TYR A 59 14.88 1.31 6.58
N GLY A 60 13.76 0.72 6.99
CA GLY A 60 13.63 -0.72 7.16
C GLY A 60 13.82 -1.50 5.86
N LEU A 61 13.16 -1.05 4.79
CA LEU A 61 13.25 -1.65 3.45
C LEU A 61 14.68 -1.62 2.92
N ILE A 62 15.36 -0.47 3.07
CA ILE A 62 16.76 -0.31 2.67
C ILE A 62 17.67 -1.27 3.43
N LYS A 63 17.51 -1.41 4.75
CA LYS A 63 18.30 -2.36 5.55
C LYS A 63 18.17 -3.78 5.00
N GLY A 64 16.95 -4.23 4.68
CA GLY A 64 16.76 -5.56 4.11
C GLY A 64 17.38 -5.72 2.71
N ALA A 65 17.34 -4.68 1.87
CA ALA A 65 18.01 -4.69 0.57
C ALA A 65 19.55 -4.69 0.71
N GLU A 66 20.09 -3.97 1.70
CA GLU A 66 21.52 -3.95 2.03
C GLU A 66 21.98 -5.28 2.62
N ASP A 67 21.18 -5.93 3.46
CA ASP A 67 21.47 -7.27 4.00
C ASP A 67 21.67 -8.28 2.85
N TYR A 68 20.75 -8.27 1.88
CA TYR A 68 20.88 -9.08 0.66
C TYR A 68 22.13 -8.72 -0.15
N LEU A 69 22.37 -7.42 -0.38
CA LEU A 69 23.55 -6.97 -1.12
C LEU A 69 24.85 -7.41 -0.45
N ASN A 70 24.92 -7.32 0.88
CA ASN A 70 26.08 -7.74 1.66
C ASN A 70 26.30 -9.25 1.57
N GLN A 71 25.23 -10.05 1.64
CA GLN A 71 25.31 -11.49 1.42
C GLN A 71 25.91 -11.81 0.04
N ILE A 72 25.40 -11.18 -1.03
CA ILE A 72 25.91 -11.39 -2.39
C ILE A 72 27.37 -10.95 -2.53
N LYS A 73 27.76 -9.83 -1.90
CA LYS A 73 29.16 -9.39 -1.88
C LYS A 73 30.06 -10.44 -1.24
N ILE A 74 29.67 -10.97 -0.08
CA ILE A 74 30.45 -12.00 0.63
C ILE A 74 30.59 -13.26 -0.22
N GLU A 75 29.48 -13.79 -0.74
CA GLU A 75 29.48 -14.98 -1.60
C GLU A 75 30.37 -14.79 -2.83
N ARG A 76 30.29 -13.61 -3.46
CA ARG A 76 31.09 -13.29 -4.65
C ARG A 76 32.58 -13.15 -4.33
N ILE A 77 32.93 -12.49 -3.23
CA ILE A 77 34.33 -12.35 -2.80
C ILE A 77 34.92 -13.73 -2.47
N LEU A 78 34.17 -14.58 -1.76
CA LEU A 78 34.62 -15.94 -1.44
C LEU A 78 34.79 -16.80 -2.70
N SER A 79 33.96 -16.60 -3.73
CA SER A 79 34.06 -17.33 -5.00
C SER A 79 35.34 -17.04 -5.80
N TRP A 80 36.05 -15.95 -5.48
CA TRP A 80 37.30 -15.59 -6.16
C TRP A 80 38.49 -16.45 -5.72
N GLY A 81 38.43 -17.10 -4.56
CA GLY A 81 39.55 -17.88 -4.02
C GLY A 81 40.81 -17.01 -3.87
N ASN A 82 41.87 -17.34 -4.62
CA ASN A 82 43.12 -16.58 -4.64
C ASN A 82 43.18 -15.50 -5.74
N ASP A 83 42.19 -15.40 -6.63
CA ASP A 83 42.11 -14.38 -7.70
C ASP A 83 41.46 -13.08 -7.17
N VAL A 84 42.07 -12.49 -6.15
CA VAL A 84 41.61 -11.23 -5.56
C VAL A 84 42.65 -10.14 -5.82
N ASP A 85 42.29 -9.17 -6.66
CA ASP A 85 43.06 -7.95 -6.86
C ASP A 85 42.37 -6.74 -6.20
N PRO A 86 43.12 -5.68 -5.88
CA PRO A 86 42.58 -4.50 -5.22
C PRO A 86 41.46 -3.79 -6.01
N GLU A 87 41.48 -3.81 -7.34
CA GLU A 87 40.49 -3.11 -8.17
C GLU A 87 39.14 -3.84 -8.13
N LYS A 88 39.13 -5.15 -8.37
CA LYS A 88 37.93 -6.00 -8.26
C LYS A 88 37.32 -5.92 -6.86
N LEU A 89 38.16 -6.00 -5.82
CA LEU A 89 37.69 -5.92 -4.43
C LEU A 89 37.07 -4.55 -4.14
N THR A 90 37.73 -3.47 -4.58
CA THR A 90 37.23 -2.10 -4.41
C THR A 90 35.90 -1.91 -5.12
N GLU A 91 35.75 -2.42 -6.35
CA GLU A 91 34.47 -2.37 -7.08
C GLU A 91 33.36 -3.07 -6.27
N MET A 92 33.63 -4.27 -5.77
CA MET A 92 32.64 -5.08 -5.06
C MET A 92 32.22 -4.43 -3.73
N VAL A 93 33.18 -3.98 -2.93
CA VAL A 93 32.92 -3.37 -1.61
C VAL A 93 32.12 -2.08 -1.77
N ASN A 94 32.40 -1.29 -2.81
CA ASN A 94 31.74 0.00 -3.04
C ASN A 94 30.35 -0.08 -3.69
N ARG A 95 29.85 -1.27 -4.07
CA ARG A 95 28.46 -1.40 -4.53
C ARG A 95 27.49 -0.95 -3.43
N ARG A 96 26.51 -0.11 -3.77
CA ARG A 96 25.49 0.40 -2.84
C ARG A 96 24.10 0.18 -3.45
N VAL A 97 23.11 0.06 -2.58
CA VAL A 97 21.70 0.20 -2.98
C VAL A 97 21.50 1.64 -3.44
N ARG A 98 20.86 1.84 -4.59
CA ARG A 98 20.60 3.18 -5.13
C ARG A 98 19.36 3.75 -4.45
N ILE A 99 19.55 4.88 -3.78
CA ILE A 99 18.53 5.57 -2.99
C ILE A 99 18.42 6.99 -3.50
N GLU A 100 17.23 7.42 -3.84
CA GLU A 100 16.98 8.78 -4.30
C GLU A 100 15.74 9.34 -3.64
N LYS A 101 15.76 10.64 -3.34
CA LYS A 101 14.56 11.36 -2.89
C LYS A 101 13.83 11.89 -4.12
N ILE A 102 12.91 11.08 -4.64
CA ILE A 102 12.20 11.39 -5.89
C ILE A 102 10.97 12.23 -5.63
N ALA A 103 10.18 11.93 -4.59
CA ALA A 103 9.00 12.71 -4.23
C ALA A 103 9.36 13.77 -3.18
N ILE A 104 9.20 15.05 -3.51
CA ILE A 104 9.41 16.16 -2.58
C ILE A 104 8.07 16.83 -2.29
N LYS A 105 7.58 16.74 -1.04
CA LYS A 105 6.34 17.42 -0.63
C LYS A 105 6.59 18.91 -0.37
N ASP A 106 6.06 19.79 -1.21
CA ASP A 106 6.04 21.23 -0.95
C ASP A 106 4.96 21.56 0.10
N VAL A 107 5.42 21.97 1.29
CA VAL A 107 4.59 22.30 2.45
C VAL A 107 3.96 23.70 2.34
N LYS A 108 4.35 24.52 1.35
CA LYS A 108 3.88 25.92 1.22
C LYS A 108 2.52 26.08 0.55
N LEU A 109 2.02 25.06 -0.17
CA LEU A 109 0.69 25.04 -0.79
C LEU A 109 -0.40 24.62 0.23
N ARG A 110 -0.58 25.37 1.32
CA ARG A 110 -1.86 25.32 2.07
C ARG A 110 -2.85 26.20 1.30
N THR A 111 -3.86 25.58 0.70
CA THR A 111 -4.90 26.19 -0.13
C THR A 111 -5.46 27.48 0.46
N PHE A 112 -5.15 28.63 -0.15
CA PHE A 112 -6.05 29.78 -0.12
C PHE A 112 -7.28 29.42 -0.98
N ILE A 113 -8.46 29.62 -0.41
CA ILE A 113 -9.82 29.30 -0.88
C ILE A 113 -9.97 29.37 -2.41
N THR A 114 -10.43 28.29 -3.07
CA THR A 114 -11.01 28.31 -4.45
C THR A 114 -11.73 26.99 -4.79
N GLU A 115 -12.65 27.06 -5.77
CA GLU A 115 -13.65 26.07 -6.20
C GLU A 115 -13.11 24.65 -6.52
N ASP A 116 -13.97 23.63 -6.38
CA ASP A 116 -13.62 22.20 -6.41
C ASP A 116 -12.92 21.70 -7.69
N SER A 117 -13.03 22.41 -8.81
CA SER A 117 -12.30 22.08 -10.05
C SER A 117 -10.80 22.41 -9.98
N SER A 118 -10.40 23.37 -9.14
CA SER A 118 -9.02 23.88 -9.02
C SER A 118 -8.15 23.03 -8.08
N ARG A 119 -8.77 22.11 -7.31
CA ARG A 119 -8.06 21.27 -6.34
C ARG A 119 -7.17 20.21 -6.99
N ASN A 120 -7.61 19.62 -8.10
CA ASN A 120 -6.85 18.56 -8.78
C ASN A 120 -5.54 19.08 -9.37
N GLU A 121 -5.51 20.33 -9.86
CA GLU A 121 -4.29 20.98 -10.32
C GLU A 121 -3.33 21.30 -9.16
N MET A 122 -3.84 21.75 -8.00
CA MET A 122 -2.99 22.06 -6.84
C MET A 122 -2.29 20.84 -6.22
N VAL A 123 -2.91 19.65 -6.20
CA VAL A 123 -2.27 18.44 -5.65
C VAL A 123 -1.09 17.97 -6.51
N GLN A 124 -1.14 18.19 -7.83
CA GLN A 124 -0.02 17.89 -8.72
C GLN A 124 1.23 18.74 -8.44
N HIS A 125 1.06 19.94 -7.89
CA HIS A 125 2.15 20.85 -7.51
C HIS A 125 2.68 20.63 -6.10
N VAL A 126 2.10 19.72 -5.33
CA VAL A 126 2.62 19.37 -4.00
C VAL A 126 3.88 18.51 -4.12
N TYR A 127 4.09 17.79 -5.24
CA TYR A 127 5.23 16.91 -5.40
C TYR A 127 6.16 17.34 -6.54
N ASP A 128 7.43 17.60 -6.21
CA ASP A 128 8.50 17.88 -7.18
C ASP A 128 9.44 16.67 -7.33
N ILE A 129 10.17 16.63 -8.47
CA ILE A 129 11.02 15.52 -8.92
C ILE A 129 12.49 15.95 -8.97
N THR A 130 13.38 15.08 -8.49
CA THR A 130 14.82 15.22 -8.74
C THR A 130 15.17 14.66 -10.14
N TYR A 131 15.43 15.54 -11.11
CA TYR A 131 15.83 15.14 -12.47
C TYR A 131 17.28 14.63 -12.54
N GLY A 132 17.57 13.75 -13.50
CA GLY A 132 18.92 13.25 -13.79
C GLY A 132 19.37 12.02 -12.98
N THR A 133 18.56 11.56 -12.03
CA THR A 133 18.87 10.41 -11.16
C THR A 133 18.37 9.07 -11.70
N VAL A 134 17.39 9.11 -12.63
CA VAL A 134 16.75 7.94 -13.24
C VAL A 134 17.18 7.78 -14.69
N ARG A 135 17.67 6.58 -15.05
CA ARG A 135 18.00 6.22 -16.43
C ARG A 135 16.73 5.76 -17.14
N ALA A 136 16.27 6.57 -18.09
CA ALA A 136 15.04 6.33 -18.83
C ALA A 136 15.04 4.96 -19.54
N GLY A 137 13.94 4.22 -19.41
CA GLY A 137 13.75 2.89 -20.00
C GLY A 137 14.60 1.77 -19.38
N GLN A 138 15.47 2.09 -18.42
CA GLN A 138 16.36 1.12 -17.78
C GLN A 138 16.03 0.90 -16.30
N ASP A 139 15.84 1.98 -15.55
CA ASP A 139 15.68 1.89 -14.10
C ASP A 139 14.25 1.56 -13.67
N THR A 140 14.12 0.66 -12.69
CA THR A 140 12.88 0.40 -11.96
C THR A 140 12.82 1.30 -10.73
N LEU A 141 11.70 2.00 -10.54
CA LEU A 141 11.45 2.81 -9.33
C LEU A 141 10.65 2.01 -8.32
N VAL A 142 11.23 1.80 -7.14
CA VAL A 142 10.56 1.20 -5.99
C VAL A 142 10.23 2.31 -5.00
N VAL A 143 8.94 2.63 -4.82
CA VAL A 143 8.50 3.75 -4.00
C VAL A 143 7.58 3.25 -2.90
N ILE A 144 8.02 3.39 -1.65
CA ILE A 144 7.23 2.98 -0.48
C ILE A 144 6.32 4.11 0.03
N ASP A 145 5.08 3.76 0.35
CA ASP A 145 4.10 4.58 1.07
C ASP A 145 3.62 3.84 2.32
N ASP A 146 3.02 4.57 3.27
CA ASP A 146 2.51 3.97 4.50
C ASP A 146 1.36 2.99 4.21
N SER A 147 0.40 3.41 3.40
CA SER A 147 -0.88 2.75 3.17
C SER A 147 -1.53 3.23 1.87
N ILE A 148 -2.39 2.39 1.28
CA ILE A 148 -3.17 2.77 0.09
C ILE A 148 -4.66 2.60 0.41
N VAL A 149 -5.34 3.72 0.72
CA VAL A 149 -6.78 3.73 1.02
C VAL A 149 -7.60 3.95 -0.26
N ARG A 150 -7.59 5.18 -0.80
CA ARG A 150 -8.40 5.58 -1.97
C ARG A 150 -7.70 5.39 -3.31
N GLY A 151 -6.37 5.39 -3.29
CA GLY A 151 -5.52 5.33 -4.48
C GLY A 151 -5.53 6.59 -5.36
N THR A 152 -6.36 7.61 -5.05
CA THR A 152 -6.48 8.84 -5.85
C THR A 152 -5.20 9.67 -5.85
N THR A 153 -4.52 9.84 -4.71
CA THR A 153 -3.23 10.54 -4.65
C THR A 153 -2.16 9.85 -5.49
N LEU A 154 -2.14 8.51 -5.48
CA LEU A 154 -1.23 7.74 -6.32
C LEU A 154 -1.53 7.96 -7.80
N LYS A 155 -2.81 7.85 -8.19
CA LYS A 155 -3.25 8.02 -9.56
C LYS A 155 -3.03 9.42 -10.12
N GLU A 156 -3.52 10.43 -9.40
CA GLU A 156 -3.60 11.80 -9.92
C GLU A 156 -2.29 12.56 -9.76
N SER A 157 -1.37 12.11 -8.91
CA SER A 157 -0.15 12.87 -8.61
C SER A 157 1.11 12.01 -8.67
N ILE A 158 1.21 10.97 -7.84
CA ILE A 158 2.49 10.26 -7.66
C ILE A 158 2.89 9.49 -8.92
N ILE A 159 2.00 8.68 -9.50
CA ILE A 159 2.32 7.89 -10.69
C ILE A 159 2.56 8.79 -11.90
N ARG A 160 1.76 9.86 -12.07
CA ARG A 160 1.98 10.88 -13.10
C ARG A 160 3.35 11.53 -12.97
N MET A 161 3.70 11.92 -11.75
CA MET A 161 5.00 12.51 -11.43
C MET A 161 6.13 11.54 -11.75
N LEU A 162 6.12 10.33 -11.19
CA LEU A 162 7.16 9.31 -11.41
C LEU A 162 7.30 8.96 -12.90
N SER A 163 6.20 8.96 -13.66
CA SER A 163 6.22 8.63 -15.08
C SER A 163 6.96 9.65 -15.96
N ARG A 164 7.10 10.91 -15.51
CA ARG A 164 7.90 11.93 -16.20
C ARG A 164 9.39 11.57 -16.27
N LEU A 165 9.87 10.74 -15.34
CA LEU A 165 11.24 10.22 -15.32
C LEU A 165 11.45 9.07 -16.33
N LYS A 166 10.38 8.60 -16.97
CA LYS A 166 10.38 7.49 -17.93
C LYS A 166 11.09 6.23 -17.41
N PRO A 167 10.82 5.77 -16.17
CA PRO A 167 11.40 4.52 -15.69
C PRO A 167 10.93 3.33 -16.52
N LYS A 168 11.66 2.22 -16.44
CA LYS A 168 11.27 0.93 -17.01
C LYS A 168 9.98 0.40 -16.38
N HIS A 169 9.84 0.58 -15.07
CA HIS A 169 8.73 0.05 -14.26
C HIS A 169 8.61 0.90 -12.98
N ILE A 170 7.38 1.14 -12.53
CA ILE A 170 7.08 1.74 -11.22
C ILE A 170 6.48 0.67 -10.29
N ILE A 171 7.11 0.43 -9.16
CA ILE A 171 6.63 -0.48 -8.12
C ILE A 171 6.27 0.36 -6.89
N ILE A 172 4.98 0.44 -6.59
CA ILE A 172 4.49 1.06 -5.36
C ILE A 172 4.48 0.00 -4.26
N VAL A 173 5.08 0.30 -3.10
CA VAL A 173 5.13 -0.61 -1.96
C VAL A 173 4.34 0.00 -0.82
N SER A 174 3.39 -0.73 -0.25
CA SER A 174 2.63 -0.29 0.92
C SER A 174 3.16 -0.99 2.17
N SER A 175 3.50 -0.22 3.20
CA SER A 175 3.89 -0.78 4.50
C SER A 175 2.73 -1.38 5.30
N ALA A 176 1.50 -1.19 4.83
CA ALA A 176 0.27 -1.79 5.34
C ALA A 176 -0.23 -2.91 4.41
N PRO A 177 -1.01 -3.86 4.94
CA PRO A 177 -1.86 -4.70 4.10
C PRO A 177 -2.96 -3.92 3.40
N GLN A 178 -3.61 -4.56 2.43
CA GLN A 178 -4.74 -3.99 1.71
C GLN A 178 -5.86 -3.59 2.69
N ILE A 179 -6.17 -2.30 2.75
CA ILE A 179 -7.25 -1.78 3.59
C ILE A 179 -8.58 -2.10 2.89
N ARG A 180 -9.33 -3.03 3.47
CA ARG A 180 -10.50 -3.67 2.85
C ARG A 180 -11.82 -3.34 3.53
N TYR A 181 -11.77 -2.95 4.81
CA TYR A 181 -12.96 -2.77 5.63
C TYR A 181 -12.98 -1.40 6.31
N PRO A 182 -14.16 -0.79 6.48
CA PRO A 182 -14.30 0.55 7.00
C PRO A 182 -13.96 0.64 8.49
N ASP A 183 -13.61 1.84 8.93
CA ASP A 183 -13.57 2.12 10.36
C ASP A 183 -14.97 2.18 10.95
N CYS A 184 -15.09 1.65 12.17
CA CYS A 184 -16.32 1.59 12.94
C CYS A 184 -16.20 2.36 14.27
N TYR A 185 -15.10 3.10 14.48
CA TYR A 185 -14.72 3.68 15.76
C TYR A 185 -14.48 5.20 15.72
N GLY A 186 -14.75 5.87 14.60
CA GLY A 186 -14.84 7.33 14.50
C GLY A 186 -13.89 8.02 13.51
N ILE A 187 -13.15 7.25 12.70
CA ILE A 187 -12.23 7.76 11.67
C ILE A 187 -12.97 7.93 10.33
N ASP A 188 -12.57 8.89 9.51
CA ASP A 188 -13.15 9.18 8.19
C ASP A 188 -12.76 8.14 7.11
N MET A 189 -13.13 6.88 7.35
CA MET A 189 -12.94 5.72 6.49
C MET A 189 -14.20 4.84 6.51
N SER A 190 -15.36 5.43 6.21
CA SER A 190 -16.68 4.81 6.49
C SER A 190 -17.41 4.26 5.26
N LYS A 191 -16.97 4.61 4.04
CA LYS A 191 -17.66 4.26 2.79
C LYS A 191 -16.83 3.24 2.01
N LEU A 192 -17.36 2.04 1.81
CA LEU A 192 -16.65 0.97 1.10
C LEU A 192 -16.24 1.35 -0.34
N GLY A 193 -17.07 2.12 -1.05
CA GLY A 193 -16.75 2.59 -2.40
C GLY A 193 -15.48 3.47 -2.50
N ASP A 194 -15.02 4.02 -1.38
CA ASP A 194 -13.81 4.83 -1.32
C ASP A 194 -12.53 3.98 -1.31
N PHE A 195 -12.61 2.71 -0.92
CA PHE A 195 -11.43 1.85 -0.77
C PHE A 195 -11.03 1.28 -2.13
N VAL A 196 -9.77 1.48 -2.54
CA VAL A 196 -9.26 0.98 -3.82
C VAL A 196 -9.29 -0.55 -3.87
N ALA A 197 -9.05 -1.21 -2.74
CA ALA A 197 -9.12 -2.67 -2.65
C ALA A 197 -10.54 -3.19 -2.85
N PHE A 198 -11.55 -2.51 -2.29
CA PHE A 198 -12.95 -2.87 -2.51
C PHE A 198 -13.35 -2.64 -3.97
N ARG A 199 -13.00 -1.47 -4.54
CA ARG A 199 -13.22 -1.18 -5.97
C ARG A 199 -12.56 -2.20 -6.89
N ALA A 200 -11.35 -2.64 -6.56
CA ALA A 200 -10.63 -3.69 -7.29
C ALA A 200 -11.39 -5.01 -7.25
N ALA A 201 -11.84 -5.45 -6.07
CA ALA A 201 -12.65 -6.67 -5.94
C ALA A 201 -13.97 -6.58 -6.73
N ILE A 202 -14.68 -5.45 -6.66
CA ILE A 202 -15.91 -5.23 -7.46
C ILE A 202 -15.62 -5.28 -8.97
N ALA A 203 -14.51 -4.68 -9.42
CA ALA A 203 -14.11 -4.74 -10.83
C ALA A 203 -13.82 -6.19 -11.28
N LEU A 204 -13.09 -6.97 -10.47
CA LEU A 204 -12.83 -8.38 -10.75
C LEU A 204 -14.11 -9.23 -10.78
N ILE A 205 -15.06 -8.98 -9.86
CA ILE A 205 -16.37 -9.65 -9.84
C ILE A 205 -17.10 -9.43 -11.16
N ARG A 206 -17.15 -8.18 -11.64
CA ARG A 206 -17.82 -7.83 -12.90
C ARG A 206 -17.11 -8.45 -14.10
N GLU A 207 -15.78 -8.43 -14.13
CA GLU A 207 -14.98 -9.04 -15.20
C GLU A 207 -15.18 -10.56 -15.29
N ARG A 208 -15.37 -11.21 -14.14
CA ARG A 208 -15.68 -12.65 -14.06
C ARG A 208 -17.16 -12.96 -14.17
N LYS A 209 -18.03 -11.96 -14.38
CA LYS A 209 -19.49 -12.10 -14.47
C LYS A 209 -20.10 -12.78 -13.23
N MET A 210 -19.56 -12.45 -12.05
CA MET A 210 -19.98 -12.97 -10.75
C MET A 210 -20.98 -12.03 -10.04
N ASP A 211 -21.71 -11.19 -10.77
CA ASP A 211 -22.61 -10.18 -10.20
C ASP A 211 -23.67 -10.78 -9.25
N SER A 212 -24.07 -12.04 -9.46
CA SER A 212 -24.98 -12.77 -8.57
C SER A 212 -24.46 -12.84 -7.13
N LEU A 213 -23.14 -12.94 -6.92
CA LEU A 213 -22.52 -12.92 -5.59
C LEU A 213 -22.91 -11.65 -4.82
N LEU A 214 -22.89 -10.50 -5.49
CA LEU A 214 -23.20 -9.22 -4.85
C LEU A 214 -24.69 -9.11 -4.52
N THR A 215 -25.57 -9.56 -5.42
CA THR A 215 -27.01 -9.55 -5.18
C THR A 215 -27.41 -10.51 -4.06
N ASP A 216 -26.80 -11.69 -4.00
CA ASP A 216 -27.05 -12.70 -2.97
C ASP A 216 -26.58 -12.20 -1.59
N LEU A 217 -25.40 -11.58 -1.52
CA LEU A 217 -24.90 -10.97 -0.30
C LEU A 217 -25.80 -9.82 0.17
N LEU A 218 -26.29 -8.98 -0.75
CA LEU A 218 -27.23 -7.91 -0.42
C LEU A 218 -28.55 -8.46 0.15
N ALA A 219 -29.11 -9.50 -0.48
CA ALA A 219 -30.32 -10.17 0.00
C ALA A 219 -30.13 -10.74 1.41
N LYS A 220 -28.98 -11.40 1.66
CA LYS A 220 -28.63 -11.93 2.99
C LYS A 220 -28.45 -10.79 4.02
N CYS A 221 -27.83 -9.67 3.65
CA CYS A 221 -27.76 -8.50 4.51
C CYS A 221 -29.15 -7.99 4.93
N HIS A 222 -30.09 -7.86 3.99
CA HIS A 222 -31.46 -7.44 4.30
C HIS A 222 -32.19 -8.42 5.21
N GLU A 223 -32.00 -9.73 5.02
CA GLU A 223 -32.57 -10.74 5.91
C GLU A 223 -32.07 -10.61 7.35
N LEU A 224 -30.74 -10.49 7.52
CA LEU A 224 -30.13 -10.33 8.84
C LEU A 224 -30.52 -8.99 9.49
N ASP A 225 -30.63 -7.91 8.72
CA ASP A 225 -31.03 -6.60 9.24
C ASP A 225 -32.47 -6.62 9.77
N LYS A 226 -33.40 -7.27 9.04
CA LYS A 226 -34.79 -7.46 9.51
C LYS A 226 -34.88 -8.25 10.81
N LYS A 227 -33.98 -9.21 11.02
CA LYS A 227 -33.91 -10.01 12.25
C LYS A 227 -33.15 -9.30 13.39
N GLY A 228 -32.52 -8.15 13.13
CA GLY A 228 -31.63 -7.49 14.09
C GLY A 228 -30.26 -8.18 14.25
N GLU A 229 -29.94 -9.12 13.37
CA GLU A 229 -28.79 -10.03 13.44
C GLU A 229 -27.62 -9.60 12.53
N LEU A 230 -27.67 -8.39 11.95
CA LEU A 230 -26.62 -7.88 11.04
C LEU A 230 -25.22 -7.81 11.66
N HIS A 231 -25.12 -7.91 12.98
CA HIS A 231 -23.87 -7.90 13.75
C HIS A 231 -23.20 -9.28 13.86
N THR A 232 -23.89 -10.36 13.50
CA THR A 232 -23.46 -11.75 13.76
C THR A 232 -22.31 -12.20 12.86
N GLU A 233 -22.28 -11.77 11.60
CA GLU A 233 -21.25 -12.11 10.63
C GLU A 233 -20.89 -10.87 9.79
N ASN A 234 -19.62 -10.72 9.39
CA ASN A 234 -19.21 -9.74 8.39
C ASN A 234 -19.32 -10.35 6.97
N LEU A 235 -20.42 -10.05 6.28
CA LEU A 235 -20.71 -10.59 4.94
C LEU A 235 -19.81 -10.01 3.85
N VAL A 236 -19.24 -8.82 4.08
CA VAL A 236 -18.33 -8.16 3.14
C VAL A 236 -17.06 -8.97 2.91
N ARG A 237 -16.68 -9.83 3.86
CA ARG A 237 -15.54 -10.76 3.68
C ARG A 237 -15.72 -11.69 2.48
N GLN A 238 -16.96 -12.03 2.14
CA GLN A 238 -17.26 -12.90 1.00
C GLN A 238 -17.00 -12.22 -0.35
N VAL A 239 -16.93 -10.88 -0.40
CA VAL A 239 -16.58 -10.12 -1.63
C VAL A 239 -15.14 -10.41 -2.05
N TYR A 240 -14.24 -10.60 -1.10
CA TYR A 240 -12.82 -10.81 -1.36
C TYR A 240 -12.43 -12.29 -1.50
N LYS A 241 -13.25 -13.21 -0.97
CA LYS A 241 -12.97 -14.66 -0.91
C LYS A 241 -12.65 -15.30 -2.28
N PRO A 242 -13.24 -14.88 -3.42
CA PRO A 242 -12.93 -15.48 -4.72
C PRO A 242 -11.56 -15.11 -5.30
N PHE A 243 -10.80 -14.22 -4.65
CA PHE A 243 -9.58 -13.64 -5.22
C PHE A 243 -8.36 -13.86 -4.32
N SER A 244 -7.21 -14.08 -4.94
CA SER A 244 -5.93 -14.04 -4.27
C SER A 244 -5.54 -12.60 -3.91
N LEU A 245 -4.54 -12.45 -3.02
CA LEU A 245 -3.98 -11.14 -2.70
C LEU A 245 -3.38 -10.47 -3.94
N ASP A 246 -2.70 -11.25 -4.78
CA ASP A 246 -2.02 -10.77 -6.00
C ASP A 246 -3.03 -10.31 -7.04
N GLU A 247 -4.12 -11.05 -7.26
CA GLU A 247 -5.18 -10.65 -8.20
C GLU A 247 -5.78 -9.28 -7.84
N ILE A 248 -6.00 -9.04 -6.53
CA ILE A 248 -6.47 -7.75 -6.06
C ILE A 248 -5.38 -6.68 -6.20
N SER A 249 -4.12 -6.99 -5.88
CA SER A 249 -3.00 -6.04 -6.01
C SER A 249 -2.78 -5.60 -7.46
N ASP A 250 -2.82 -6.54 -8.41
CA ASP A 250 -2.73 -6.28 -9.84
C ASP A 250 -3.89 -5.41 -10.31
N LYS A 251 -5.10 -5.70 -9.82
CA LYS A 251 -6.26 -4.88 -10.15
C LYS A 251 -6.17 -3.47 -9.57
N ILE A 252 -5.63 -3.33 -8.36
CA ILE A 252 -5.36 -2.02 -7.77
C ILE A 252 -4.35 -1.27 -8.62
N ALA A 253 -3.25 -1.92 -9.05
CA ALA A 253 -2.24 -1.33 -9.92
C ALA A 253 -2.87 -0.77 -11.20
N GLN A 254 -3.77 -1.51 -11.84
CA GLN A 254 -4.54 -1.02 -13.00
C GLN A 254 -5.41 0.19 -12.64
N LEU A 255 -6.14 0.15 -11.52
CA LEU A 255 -7.06 1.23 -11.12
C LEU A 255 -6.36 2.53 -10.73
N ILE A 256 -5.14 2.46 -10.20
CA ILE A 256 -4.33 3.62 -9.85
C ILE A 256 -3.47 4.11 -11.01
N THR A 257 -3.37 3.38 -12.12
CA THR A 257 -2.61 3.82 -13.29
C THR A 257 -3.51 4.69 -14.19
N PRO A 258 -3.14 5.96 -14.45
CA PRO A 258 -3.81 6.77 -15.45
C PRO A 258 -3.77 6.13 -16.84
N GLN A 259 -4.84 6.30 -17.62
CA GLN A 259 -4.98 5.67 -18.95
C GLN A 259 -3.94 6.15 -19.97
N ASP A 260 -3.39 7.35 -19.77
CA ASP A 260 -2.36 7.95 -20.61
C ASP A 260 -0.93 7.53 -20.25
N ILE A 261 -0.75 6.65 -19.25
CA ILE A 261 0.55 6.17 -18.80
C ILE A 261 0.77 4.73 -19.26
N GLU A 262 1.76 4.55 -20.13
CA GLU A 262 2.15 3.24 -20.70
C GLU A 262 3.17 2.49 -19.82
N ILE A 263 3.78 3.17 -18.86
CA ILE A 263 4.80 2.58 -17.99
C ILE A 263 4.13 1.52 -17.10
N PRO A 264 4.66 0.28 -17.04
CA PRO A 264 4.15 -0.74 -16.15
C PRO A 264 4.15 -0.26 -14.69
N VAL A 265 3.03 -0.48 -14.00
CA VAL A 265 2.87 -0.20 -12.58
C VAL A 265 2.50 -1.49 -11.85
N SER A 266 3.18 -1.77 -10.75
CA SER A 266 2.85 -2.86 -9.83
C SER A 266 2.67 -2.34 -8.42
N VAL A 267 1.91 -3.05 -7.60
CA VAL A 267 1.70 -2.71 -6.20
C VAL A 267 2.02 -3.91 -5.31
N ILE A 268 2.88 -3.70 -4.33
CA ILE A 268 3.24 -4.68 -3.31
C ILE A 268 2.64 -4.23 -1.98
N TYR A 269 1.98 -5.13 -1.27
CA TYR A 269 1.45 -4.88 0.06
C TYR A 269 2.19 -5.69 1.11
N GLN A 270 2.24 -5.17 2.33
CA GLN A 270 2.55 -5.98 3.51
C GLN A 270 1.50 -7.09 3.65
N THR A 271 1.91 -8.28 4.12
CA THR A 271 0.94 -9.33 4.45
C THR A 271 0.46 -9.19 5.90
N ILE A 272 -0.62 -9.88 6.26
CA ILE A 272 -1.12 -9.86 7.64
C ILE A 272 -0.11 -10.56 8.56
N GLU A 273 0.53 -11.61 8.07
CA GLU A 273 1.56 -12.38 8.77
C GLU A 273 2.76 -11.50 9.10
N THR A 274 3.33 -10.83 8.09
CA THR A 274 4.50 -9.96 8.28
C THR A 274 4.17 -8.71 9.09
N LEU A 275 2.93 -8.21 9.03
CA LEU A 275 2.43 -7.17 9.93
C LEU A 275 2.47 -7.64 11.39
N HIS A 276 1.95 -8.82 11.69
CA HIS A 276 1.95 -9.35 13.05
C HIS A 276 3.34 -9.70 13.57
N GLU A 277 4.24 -10.16 12.70
CA GLU A 277 5.66 -10.34 13.05
C GLU A 277 6.34 -9.01 13.39
N ALA A 278 5.99 -7.93 12.70
CA ALA A 278 6.54 -6.60 12.95
C ALA A 278 5.93 -5.93 14.19
N CYS A 279 4.64 -6.15 14.46
CA CYS A 279 3.88 -5.53 15.55
C CYS A 279 3.26 -6.59 16.49
N PRO A 280 4.07 -7.37 17.24
CA PRO A 280 3.59 -8.54 18.00
C PRO A 280 2.60 -8.20 19.12
N GLU A 281 2.70 -7.00 19.70
CA GLU A 281 1.82 -6.54 20.79
C GLU A 281 0.50 -5.91 20.28
N ASN A 282 0.38 -5.66 18.96
CA ASN A 282 -0.73 -4.94 18.34
C ASN A 282 -1.37 -5.77 17.21
N THR A 283 -2.01 -6.89 17.56
CA THR A 283 -2.56 -7.87 16.60
C THR A 283 -4.00 -7.59 16.12
N GLY A 284 -4.51 -6.38 16.33
CA GLY A 284 -5.83 -5.97 15.85
C GLY A 284 -5.78 -5.62 14.37
N ASP A 285 -6.36 -6.45 13.50
CA ASP A 285 -6.20 -6.42 12.05
C ASP A 285 -7.51 -6.22 11.26
N TRP A 286 -8.58 -5.76 11.92
CA TRP A 286 -9.94 -5.76 11.38
C TRP A 286 -10.11 -4.94 10.09
N TYR A 287 -9.28 -3.92 9.84
CA TYR A 287 -9.26 -3.17 8.58
C TYR A 287 -8.81 -4.01 7.37
N PHE A 288 -8.07 -5.09 7.62
CA PHE A 288 -7.48 -5.97 6.61
C PHE A 288 -8.23 -7.31 6.53
N THR A 289 -8.70 -7.83 7.67
CA THR A 289 -9.32 -9.17 7.78
C THR A 289 -10.85 -9.13 7.85
N GLY A 290 -11.42 -8.02 8.31
CA GLY A 290 -12.84 -7.88 8.60
C GLY A 290 -13.26 -8.53 9.92
N ASN A 291 -12.31 -8.98 10.74
CA ASN A 291 -12.55 -9.60 12.04
C ASN A 291 -12.67 -8.53 13.13
N TYR A 292 -13.79 -7.81 13.16
CA TYR A 292 -14.00 -6.73 14.13
C TYR A 292 -14.02 -7.27 15.58
N PRO A 293 -13.41 -6.55 16.54
CA PRO A 293 -13.38 -6.96 17.94
C PRO A 293 -14.72 -6.75 18.66
N THR A 294 -15.67 -6.05 18.04
CA THR A 294 -17.02 -5.81 18.59
C THR A 294 -18.10 -6.17 17.57
N PRO A 295 -19.26 -6.71 18.01
CA PRO A 295 -20.38 -7.00 17.11
C PRO A 295 -20.86 -5.78 16.32
N GLY A 296 -20.76 -4.59 16.92
CA GLY A 296 -21.08 -3.32 16.25
C GLY A 296 -20.26 -3.08 14.98
N GLY A 297 -19.00 -3.55 14.92
CA GLY A 297 -18.16 -3.42 13.73
C GLY A 297 -18.70 -4.17 12.51
N ASN A 298 -19.15 -5.42 12.71
CA ASN A 298 -19.81 -6.20 11.65
C ASN A 298 -21.05 -5.48 11.13
N LYS A 299 -21.88 -4.95 12.03
CA LYS A 299 -23.10 -4.21 11.66
C LYS A 299 -22.76 -2.99 10.81
N VAL A 300 -21.77 -2.19 11.19
CA VAL A 300 -21.34 -1.01 10.44
C VAL A 300 -20.79 -1.39 9.06
N CYS A 301 -19.94 -2.42 8.99
CA CYS A 301 -19.36 -2.89 7.74
C CYS A 301 -20.45 -3.39 6.77
N ASN A 302 -21.39 -4.20 7.24
CA ASN A 302 -22.51 -4.69 6.43
C ASN A 302 -23.44 -3.55 5.99
N LYS A 303 -23.73 -2.58 6.87
CA LYS A 303 -24.48 -1.38 6.49
C LYS A 303 -23.78 -0.55 5.41
N ALA A 304 -22.46 -0.39 5.52
CA ALA A 304 -21.67 0.30 4.50
C ALA A 304 -21.76 -0.43 3.14
N PHE A 305 -21.82 -1.76 3.15
CA PHE A 305 -22.01 -2.56 1.93
C PHE A 305 -23.41 -2.38 1.33
N MET A 306 -24.46 -2.43 2.16
CA MET A 306 -25.82 -2.15 1.72
C MET A 306 -25.93 -0.75 1.10
N ASN A 307 -25.39 0.27 1.77
CA ASN A 307 -25.36 1.64 1.26
C ASN A 307 -24.67 1.73 -0.10
N PHE A 308 -23.52 1.05 -0.27
CA PHE A 308 -22.81 1.02 -1.55
C PHE A 308 -23.67 0.36 -2.65
N MET A 309 -24.25 -0.80 -2.39
CA MET A 309 -25.06 -1.55 -3.36
C MET A 309 -26.34 -0.79 -3.75
N GLU A 310 -26.94 -0.06 -2.82
CA GLU A 310 -28.15 0.74 -3.02
C GLU A 310 -27.87 2.15 -3.55
N GLY A 311 -26.60 2.50 -3.83
CA GLY A 311 -26.21 3.82 -4.33
C GLY A 311 -26.37 4.97 -3.32
N ARG A 312 -26.47 4.68 -2.03
CA ARG A 312 -26.61 5.67 -0.96
C ARG A 312 -25.25 6.21 -0.52
N ASN A 313 -25.07 7.53 -0.59
CA ASN A 313 -23.81 8.18 -0.21
C ASN A 313 -23.73 8.53 1.30
N VAL A 314 -24.16 7.62 2.18
CA VAL A 314 -24.26 7.83 3.64
C VAL A 314 -23.29 6.94 4.42
N ARG A 315 -22.91 7.37 5.63
CA ARG A 315 -22.00 6.60 6.51
C ARG A 315 -22.71 5.35 7.03
N GLY A 316 -21.94 4.27 7.30
CA GLY A 316 -22.47 3.02 7.87
C GLY A 316 -22.89 3.12 9.35
N TYR A 317 -22.59 4.26 9.99
CA TYR A 317 -22.93 4.61 11.37
C TYR A 317 -23.50 6.04 11.41
N GLY A 318 -24.36 6.32 12.40
CA GLY A 318 -25.02 7.61 12.57
C GLY A 318 -26.33 7.73 11.79
N SER A 319 -27.41 7.21 12.39
CA SER A 319 -28.79 7.69 12.23
C SER A 319 -29.24 8.16 13.59
#